data_AF-A0A158C566-F1
#
_entry.id   AF-A0A158C566-F1
#
_cell.length_a   1.000
_cell.length_b   1.000
_cell.length_c   1.000
_cell.angle_alpha   90.00
_cell.angle_beta   90.00
_cell.angle_gamma   90.00
#
_symmetry.space_group_name_H-M   'P 1'
#
loop_
_entity.id
_entity.type
_entity.pdbx_description
1 polymer ?
#
loop_
_entity_poly.entity_id
_entity_poly.type
_entity_poly.pdbx_seq_one_letter_code
_entity_poly.pdbx_strand_id
1 'polypeptide(L)'
;MRRRAAWLFALLLGMLFSGCGGNDSASDAVNAAAKDFSGQANAQVNATDKGFALSTVIWKQFPIGVCWDLSNADFALYTNQRAWSQSAVEESWEAHSGVVFTGWQQCTNAPNYYGIRISVEDSAATGPHTQGLGTTLNNVVGGMVFNFTFKNWSTSCVGREEYCIRAIAAHEFGHALGFAHEQNRPDTPSTCKEPAQGTYGDTMIGAWDLASIMNYCNPQWNGNGELSATDIVMAQMFYGAPPATPTVAAASAR
;
A
#
# COMPACT_ATOMS: atom_id res chain seq x y z
N MET A 1 -18.01 25.44 52.54
CA MET A 1 -18.25 24.77 51.25
C MET A 1 -16.95 24.76 50.45
N ARG A 2 -16.24 23.62 50.39
CA ARG A 2 -14.98 23.47 49.64
C ARG A 2 -15.31 22.86 48.27
N ARG A 3 -15.16 23.62 47.19
CA ARG A 3 -15.32 23.13 45.81
C ARG A 3 -14.07 22.33 45.45
N ARG A 4 -14.23 21.02 45.23
CA ARG A 4 -13.20 20.15 44.66
C ARG A 4 -13.22 20.35 43.14
N ALA A 5 -12.12 20.86 42.58
CA ALA A 5 -11.90 20.86 41.15
C ALA A 5 -11.55 19.43 40.71
N ALA A 6 -12.39 18.83 39.87
CA ALA A 6 -12.12 17.57 39.23
C ALA A 6 -11.15 17.82 38.07
N TRP A 7 -9.97 17.20 38.12
CA TRP A 7 -9.03 17.15 37.01
C TRP A 7 -9.48 16.03 36.07
N LEU A 8 -9.95 16.40 34.88
CA LEU A 8 -10.17 15.47 33.77
C LEU A 8 -8.81 15.11 33.19
N PHE A 9 -8.32 13.91 33.51
CA PHE A 9 -7.22 13.29 32.77
C PHE A 9 -7.77 12.85 31.41
N ALA A 10 -7.42 13.58 30.35
CA ALA A 10 -7.56 13.08 28.99
C ALA A 10 -6.54 11.95 28.81
N LEU A 11 -7.03 10.70 28.68
CA LEU A 11 -6.23 9.60 28.17
C LEU A 11 -5.90 9.90 26.71
N LEU A 12 -4.69 10.41 26.46
CA LEU A 12 -4.05 10.31 25.16
C LEU A 12 -3.74 8.84 24.92
N LEU A 13 -4.62 8.15 24.18
CA LEU A 13 -4.24 6.90 23.52
C LEU A 13 -3.14 7.27 22.53
N GLY A 14 -1.88 7.02 22.90
CA GLY A 14 -0.76 7.13 21.99
C GLY A 14 -0.91 6.08 20.91
N MET A 15 -1.37 6.49 19.72
CA MET A 15 -1.15 5.71 18.51
C MET A 15 0.35 5.77 18.25
N LEU A 16 1.04 4.67 18.57
CA LEU A 16 2.42 4.48 18.15
C LEU A 16 2.37 4.27 16.63
N PHE A 17 2.66 5.34 15.88
CA PHE A 17 2.89 5.28 14.44
C PHE A 17 4.25 4.61 14.20
N SER A 18 4.31 3.29 14.38
CA SER A 18 5.42 2.53 13.83
C SER A 18 5.27 2.56 12.29
N GLY A 19 6.35 2.84 11.56
CA GLY A 19 6.31 2.84 10.10
C GLY A 19 6.12 1.42 9.54
N CYS A 20 5.71 1.33 8.28
CA CYS A 20 5.39 0.06 7.67
C CYS A 20 6.65 -0.74 7.33
N GLY A 21 6.86 -1.87 8.02
CA GLY A 21 7.89 -2.84 7.66
C GLY A 21 9.31 -2.59 8.19
N GLY A 22 9.49 -1.91 9.32
CA GLY A 22 10.81 -1.48 9.82
C GLY A 22 11.74 -2.53 10.44
N ASN A 23 11.65 -3.81 10.07
CA ASN A 23 12.50 -4.86 10.68
C ASN A 23 12.96 -5.90 9.63
N ASP A 24 14.13 -5.67 9.04
CA ASP A 24 14.71 -6.56 8.03
C ASP A 24 15.44 -7.75 8.68
N SER A 25 14.80 -8.91 8.72
CA SER A 25 15.51 -10.19 8.83
C SER A 25 15.51 -10.87 7.47
N ALA A 26 16.32 -10.36 6.55
CA ALA A 26 16.60 -11.03 5.28
C ALA A 26 17.52 -12.24 5.55
N SER A 27 16.96 -13.45 5.55
CA SER A 27 17.75 -14.68 5.48
C SER A 27 17.89 -15.12 4.02
N ASP A 28 19.10 -14.98 3.47
CA ASP A 28 19.50 -15.52 2.18
C ASP A 28 19.40 -17.06 2.17
N ALA A 29 18.60 -17.62 1.28
CA ALA A 29 18.73 -19.02 0.87
C ALA A 29 18.25 -19.21 -0.57
N VAL A 30 19.20 -19.24 -1.49
CA VAL A 30 19.02 -19.62 -2.91
C VAL A 30 19.48 -21.06 -3.12
N ASN A 31 18.74 -21.77 -3.97
CA ASN A 31 18.99 -23.09 -4.61
C ASN A 31 18.62 -24.34 -3.78
N ALA A 32 17.97 -25.39 -4.33
CA ALA A 32 17.44 -25.67 -5.66
C ALA A 32 16.51 -26.90 -5.57
N ALA A 33 15.48 -26.99 -6.42
CA ALA A 33 14.94 -28.26 -6.90
C ALA A 33 14.05 -28.04 -8.14
N ALA A 34 14.62 -28.24 -9.32
CA ALA A 34 13.85 -28.48 -10.54
C ALA A 34 13.50 -29.96 -10.63
N LYS A 35 12.21 -30.30 -10.73
CA LYS A 35 11.78 -31.53 -11.40
C LYS A 35 10.34 -31.43 -11.94
N ASP A 36 10.30 -31.32 -13.26
CA ASP A 36 9.42 -32.02 -14.21
C ASP A 36 7.88 -31.94 -14.00
N PHE A 37 7.23 -31.13 -14.85
CA PHE A 37 5.77 -31.12 -15.03
C PHE A 37 5.43 -31.74 -16.39
N SER A 38 4.89 -32.95 -16.37
CA SER A 38 4.02 -33.46 -17.43
C SER A 38 2.66 -33.78 -16.84
N GLY A 39 1.60 -33.19 -17.40
CA GLY A 39 0.22 -33.46 -17.00
C GLY A 39 -0.71 -32.28 -17.19
N GLN A 40 -1.18 -32.06 -18.43
CA GLN A 40 -2.38 -31.27 -18.68
C GLN A 40 -3.60 -32.00 -18.11
N ALA A 41 -4.38 -31.33 -17.26
CA ALA A 41 -5.81 -31.62 -17.13
C ALA A 41 -6.55 -30.37 -16.62
N ASN A 42 -7.38 -29.86 -17.51
CA ASN A 42 -8.49 -28.94 -17.33
C ASN A 42 -9.14 -29.02 -15.93
N ALA A 43 -8.90 -28.01 -15.08
CA ALA A 43 -9.61 -27.82 -13.81
C ALA A 43 -10.19 -26.41 -13.78
N GLN A 44 -11.51 -26.36 -13.66
CA GLN A 44 -12.32 -25.16 -13.52
C GLN A 44 -11.84 -24.25 -12.40
N VAL A 45 -11.84 -22.96 -12.71
CA VAL A 45 -11.56 -21.83 -11.84
C VAL A 45 -12.50 -21.85 -10.62
N ASN A 46 -12.00 -22.30 -9.48
CA ASN A 46 -12.47 -21.91 -8.16
C ASN A 46 -11.31 -21.20 -7.48
N ALA A 47 -11.13 -19.92 -7.84
CA ALA A 47 -10.20 -19.05 -7.14
C ALA A 47 -10.84 -18.71 -5.78
N THR A 48 -10.21 -19.18 -4.71
CA THR A 48 -10.52 -18.77 -3.34
C THR A 48 -9.92 -17.40 -3.12
N ASP A 49 -10.66 -16.37 -3.50
CA ASP A 49 -10.27 -14.96 -3.44
C ASP A 49 -10.20 -14.48 -1.99
N LYS A 50 -9.15 -13.75 -1.58
CA LYS A 50 -8.93 -13.33 -0.19
C LYS A 50 -8.56 -11.82 0.00
N GLY A 51 -8.32 -11.30 1.23
CA GLY A 51 -7.92 -9.89 1.52
C GLY A 51 -8.70 -9.17 2.64
N PHE A 52 -8.20 -8.08 3.22
CA PHE A 52 -8.84 -7.36 4.35
C PHE A 52 -9.06 -5.87 4.07
N ALA A 53 -10.29 -5.50 3.68
CA ALA A 53 -10.65 -4.12 3.33
C ALA A 53 -11.50 -3.44 4.41
N LEU A 54 -11.38 -2.12 4.51
CA LEU A 54 -12.35 -1.27 5.21
C LEU A 54 -13.34 -0.72 4.16
N SER A 55 -14.45 -1.43 3.96
CA SER A 55 -15.40 -1.18 2.87
C SER A 55 -16.05 0.21 2.90
N THR A 56 -16.09 0.84 4.07
CA THR A 56 -16.71 2.17 4.27
C THR A 56 -15.87 3.34 3.76
N VAL A 57 -14.58 3.14 3.46
CA VAL A 57 -13.65 4.19 3.03
C VAL A 57 -13.18 4.04 1.58
N ILE A 58 -13.85 3.21 0.79
CA ILE A 58 -13.50 3.00 -0.62
C ILE A 58 -13.84 4.25 -1.44
N TRP A 59 -12.90 4.68 -2.28
CA TRP A 59 -13.06 5.81 -3.18
C TRP A 59 -14.14 5.53 -4.24
N LYS A 60 -15.05 6.47 -4.43
CA LYS A 60 -16.22 6.31 -5.33
C LYS A 60 -16.13 7.12 -6.62
N GLN A 61 -15.16 8.01 -6.73
CA GLN A 61 -14.94 8.86 -7.89
C GLN A 61 -13.51 8.71 -8.36
N PHE A 62 -13.34 8.61 -9.68
CA PHE A 62 -12.06 8.49 -10.37
C PHE A 62 -11.90 9.61 -11.40
N PRO A 63 -10.66 10.02 -11.72
CA PRO A 63 -9.41 9.58 -11.11
C PRO A 63 -9.24 10.09 -9.66
N ILE A 64 -8.50 9.33 -8.84
CA ILE A 64 -8.08 9.79 -7.51
C ILE A 64 -6.85 10.69 -7.70
N GLY A 65 -6.89 11.91 -7.16
CA GLY A 65 -5.72 12.79 -7.22
C GLY A 65 -4.57 12.26 -6.37
N VAL A 66 -3.34 12.47 -6.85
CA VAL A 66 -2.09 12.33 -6.08
C VAL A 66 -1.26 13.60 -6.28
N CYS A 67 -0.68 14.13 -5.22
CA CYS A 67 0.28 15.24 -5.32
C CYS A 67 1.38 15.15 -4.26
N TRP A 68 2.51 15.79 -4.55
CA TRP A 68 3.68 15.84 -3.68
C TRP A 68 3.69 17.11 -2.83
N ASP A 69 3.53 16.97 -1.53
CA ASP A 69 3.58 18.07 -0.56
C ASP A 69 5.02 18.34 -0.14
N LEU A 70 5.79 18.86 -1.11
CA LEU A 70 7.23 19.08 -1.01
C LEU A 70 7.57 20.54 -1.28
N SER A 71 8.72 20.97 -0.77
CA SER A 71 9.34 22.23 -1.21
C SER A 71 9.75 22.15 -2.68
N ASN A 72 9.93 23.29 -3.36
CA ASN A 72 10.42 23.30 -4.74
C ASN A 72 11.80 22.62 -4.87
N ALA A 73 12.64 22.73 -3.84
CA ALA A 73 13.96 22.11 -3.80
C ALA A 73 13.84 20.58 -3.70
N ASP A 74 13.01 20.08 -2.78
CA ASP A 74 12.83 18.63 -2.58
C ASP A 74 12.10 18.00 -3.77
N PHE A 75 11.10 18.69 -4.34
CA PHE A 75 10.40 18.22 -5.52
C PHE A 75 11.35 18.02 -6.71
N ALA A 76 12.30 18.94 -6.90
CA ALA A 76 13.35 18.83 -7.92
C ALA A 76 14.38 17.74 -7.58
N LEU A 77 14.82 17.69 -6.31
CA LEU A 77 15.82 16.73 -5.83
C LEU A 77 15.36 15.28 -6.00
N TYR A 78 14.12 14.97 -5.62
CA TYR A 78 13.60 13.61 -5.57
C TYR A 78 12.89 13.17 -6.86
N THR A 79 13.33 13.70 -8.01
CA THR A 79 12.67 13.41 -9.30
C THR A 79 12.61 11.92 -9.61
N ASN A 80 13.69 11.17 -9.37
CA ASN A 80 13.73 9.73 -9.63
C ASN A 80 12.85 8.95 -8.65
N GLN A 81 12.90 9.28 -7.36
CA GLN A 81 12.15 8.60 -6.31
C GLN A 81 10.64 8.78 -6.48
N ARG A 82 10.22 9.99 -6.87
CA ARG A 82 8.82 10.26 -7.24
C ARG A 82 8.39 9.45 -8.46
N ALA A 83 9.26 9.35 -9.48
CA ALA A 83 8.98 8.54 -10.68
C ALA A 83 8.88 7.04 -10.35
N TRP A 84 9.80 6.49 -9.56
CA TRP A 84 9.74 5.09 -9.09
C TRP A 84 8.46 4.80 -8.30
N SER A 85 8.06 5.73 -7.43
CA SER A 85 6.82 5.60 -6.66
C SER A 85 5.59 5.56 -7.58
N GLN A 86 5.53 6.47 -8.56
CA GLN A 86 4.45 6.51 -9.54
C GLN A 86 4.40 5.22 -10.37
N SER A 87 5.53 4.78 -10.94
CA SER A 87 5.57 3.55 -11.73
C SER A 87 5.22 2.31 -10.93
N ALA A 88 5.60 2.23 -9.65
CA ALA A 88 5.21 1.11 -8.79
C ALA A 88 3.68 1.03 -8.61
N VAL A 89 2.99 2.16 -8.50
CA VAL A 89 1.53 2.21 -8.39
C VAL A 89 0.86 1.86 -9.72
N GLU A 90 1.40 2.38 -10.83
CA GLU A 90 0.93 2.08 -12.19
C GLU A 90 1.05 0.58 -12.50
N GLU A 91 2.20 -0.03 -12.18
CA GLU A 91 2.51 -1.43 -12.44
C GLU A 91 1.84 -2.43 -11.47
N SER A 92 1.36 -1.95 -10.32
CA SER A 92 0.64 -2.77 -9.34
C SER A 92 -0.87 -2.54 -9.44
N TRP A 93 -1.39 -1.52 -8.77
CA TRP A 93 -2.83 -1.34 -8.58
C TRP A 93 -3.57 -0.94 -9.86
N GLU A 94 -3.00 -0.04 -10.67
CA GLU A 94 -3.66 0.39 -11.92
C GLU A 94 -3.58 -0.67 -13.02
N ALA A 95 -2.47 -1.41 -13.12
CA ALA A 95 -2.34 -2.52 -14.06
C ALA A 95 -3.32 -3.67 -13.76
N HIS A 96 -3.71 -3.85 -12.49
CA HIS A 96 -4.49 -5.00 -12.04
C HIS A 96 -5.91 -4.68 -11.57
N SER A 97 -6.35 -3.41 -11.60
CA SER A 97 -7.73 -3.02 -11.29
C SER A 97 -8.21 -1.81 -12.13
N GLY A 98 -9.47 -1.41 -11.94
CA GLY A 98 -10.06 -0.24 -12.59
C GLY A 98 -9.74 1.09 -11.89
N VAL A 99 -8.90 1.09 -10.84
CA VAL A 99 -8.47 2.33 -10.19
C VAL A 99 -7.58 3.14 -11.12
N VAL A 100 -7.69 4.47 -11.03
CA VAL A 100 -6.86 5.40 -11.80
C VAL A 100 -6.42 6.54 -10.89
N PHE A 101 -5.12 6.84 -10.89
CA PHE A 101 -4.50 7.96 -10.20
C PHE A 101 -4.08 9.06 -11.18
N THR A 102 -4.12 10.31 -10.75
CA THR A 102 -3.69 11.44 -11.58
C THR A 102 -3.04 12.55 -10.77
N GLY A 103 -2.47 13.56 -11.42
CA GLY A 103 -1.83 14.69 -10.77
C GLY A 103 -0.32 14.51 -10.73
N TRP A 104 0.22 13.72 -9.80
CA TRP A 104 1.66 13.42 -9.60
C TRP A 104 2.62 14.62 -9.63
N GLN A 105 2.08 15.85 -9.60
CA GLN A 105 2.81 17.11 -9.52
C GLN A 105 2.88 17.57 -8.07
N GLN A 106 3.63 18.64 -7.82
CA GLN A 106 3.65 19.29 -6.52
C GLN A 106 2.23 19.75 -6.15
N CYS A 107 1.87 19.59 -4.88
CA CYS A 107 0.55 19.98 -4.40
C CYS A 107 0.31 21.48 -4.62
N THR A 108 -0.91 21.82 -5.00
CA THR A 108 -1.39 23.20 -5.02
C THR A 108 -2.24 23.44 -3.77
N ASN A 109 -2.37 24.68 -3.32
CA ASN A 109 -3.22 25.04 -2.17
C ASN A 109 -4.72 25.04 -2.51
N ALA A 110 -5.19 24.06 -3.29
CA ALA A 110 -6.58 23.93 -3.67
C ALA A 110 -7.42 23.54 -2.44
N PRO A 111 -8.40 24.36 -2.02
CA PRO A 111 -9.16 24.12 -0.78
C PRO A 111 -9.99 22.83 -0.81
N ASN A 112 -10.34 22.34 -2.00
CA ASN A 112 -11.14 21.14 -2.21
C ASN A 112 -10.42 20.10 -3.08
N TYR A 113 -9.11 19.92 -2.86
CA TYR A 113 -8.37 18.86 -3.54
C TYR A 113 -9.01 17.50 -3.23
N TYR A 114 -9.27 16.70 -4.26
CA TYR A 114 -9.81 15.35 -4.11
C TYR A 114 -8.69 14.35 -4.40
N GLY A 115 -8.11 13.78 -3.36
CA GLY A 115 -6.97 12.87 -3.51
C GLY A 115 -6.03 12.80 -2.32
N ILE A 116 -4.90 12.15 -2.57
CA ILE A 116 -3.85 11.81 -1.62
C ILE A 116 -2.72 12.83 -1.72
N ARG A 117 -2.22 13.30 -0.57
CA ARG A 117 -1.07 14.20 -0.50
C ARG A 117 0.10 13.47 0.15
N ILE A 118 1.21 13.40 -0.57
CA ILE A 118 2.40 12.63 -0.18
C ILE A 118 3.49 13.59 0.30
N SER A 119 3.94 13.41 1.54
CA SER A 119 5.13 14.08 2.08
C SER A 119 6.32 13.11 2.11
N VAL A 120 7.54 13.65 2.25
CA VAL A 120 8.75 12.84 2.40
C VAL A 120 9.45 13.23 3.70
N GLU A 121 9.81 12.23 4.51
CA GLU A 121 10.52 12.39 5.77
C GLU A 121 11.51 11.22 5.97
N ASP A 122 12.68 11.51 6.54
CA ASP A 122 13.64 10.50 7.00
C ASP A 122 13.73 10.52 8.53
N SER A 123 12.79 9.84 9.18
CA SER A 123 12.66 9.80 10.63
C SER A 123 13.00 8.42 11.17
N ALA A 124 13.84 8.36 12.21
CA ALA A 124 14.12 7.11 12.93
C ALA A 124 12.90 6.58 13.69
N ALA A 125 11.97 7.46 14.06
CA ALA A 125 10.79 7.11 14.85
C ALA A 125 9.62 6.67 13.97
N THR A 126 9.49 7.28 12.79
CA THR A 126 8.37 7.10 11.87
C THR A 126 8.93 6.70 10.50
N GLY A 127 8.68 5.46 10.09
CA GLY A 127 8.94 5.02 8.72
C GLY A 127 7.84 5.48 7.77
N PRO A 128 7.83 5.00 6.52
CA PRO A 128 6.73 5.21 5.59
C PRO A 128 5.40 4.74 6.19
N HIS A 129 4.33 5.49 5.95
CA HIS A 129 3.00 5.18 6.48
C HIS A 129 1.91 6.03 5.81
N THR A 130 0.67 5.65 6.08
CA THR A 130 -0.53 6.48 5.88
C THR A 130 -1.18 6.82 7.22
N GLN A 131 -1.83 8.00 7.31
CA GLN A 131 -2.56 8.40 8.52
C GLN A 131 -3.93 7.72 8.67
N GLY A 132 -4.30 6.86 7.72
CA GLY A 132 -5.61 6.20 7.66
C GLY A 132 -5.75 5.40 6.36
N LEU A 133 -6.98 4.96 6.07
CA LEU A 133 -7.28 4.11 4.93
C LEU A 133 -8.23 4.81 3.95
N GLY A 134 -8.04 4.59 2.65
CA GLY A 134 -9.01 5.02 1.65
C GLY A 134 -9.31 6.52 1.68
N THR A 135 -10.59 6.87 1.59
CA THR A 135 -11.10 8.25 1.58
C THR A 135 -10.80 9.04 2.86
N THR A 136 -10.36 8.41 3.96
CA THR A 136 -9.92 9.17 5.15
C THR A 136 -8.65 9.97 4.88
N LEU A 137 -7.92 9.63 3.82
CA LEU A 137 -6.73 10.37 3.36
C LEU A 137 -7.05 11.58 2.48
N ASN A 138 -8.33 11.78 2.12
CA ASN A 138 -8.73 12.81 1.17
C ASN A 138 -8.34 14.21 1.66
N ASN A 139 -7.44 14.85 0.92
CA ASN A 139 -6.88 16.17 1.18
C ASN A 139 -6.13 16.31 2.52
N VAL A 140 -5.71 15.21 3.14
CA VAL A 140 -4.95 15.25 4.41
C VAL A 140 -3.49 15.64 4.12
N VAL A 141 -3.05 16.77 4.67
CA VAL A 141 -1.64 17.21 4.64
C VAL A 141 -0.77 16.12 5.27
N GLY A 142 0.23 15.62 4.55
CA GLY A 142 1.04 14.48 5.02
C GLY A 142 0.22 13.22 5.28
N GLY A 143 -0.94 13.06 4.62
CA GLY A 143 -1.80 11.90 4.77
C GLY A 143 -1.11 10.58 4.38
N MET A 144 -0.14 10.66 3.47
CA MET A 144 0.82 9.60 3.19
C MET A 144 2.24 10.18 3.32
N VAL A 145 3.14 9.42 3.93
CA VAL A 145 4.54 9.81 4.13
C VAL A 145 5.44 8.71 3.58
N PHE A 146 6.39 9.10 2.73
CA PHE A 146 7.45 8.23 2.24
C PHE A 146 8.80 8.58 2.87
N ASN A 147 9.73 7.62 2.83
CA ASN A 147 11.14 7.85 3.09
C ASN A 147 11.92 7.54 1.80
N PHE A 148 12.71 8.50 1.32
CA PHE A 148 13.48 8.39 0.08
C PHE A 148 14.98 8.23 0.31
N THR A 149 15.44 8.35 1.55
CA THR A 149 16.87 8.33 1.90
C THR A 149 17.23 7.21 2.85
N PHE A 150 16.29 6.74 3.68
CA PHE A 150 16.45 5.59 4.57
C PHE A 150 17.65 5.68 5.52
N LYS A 151 18.17 6.89 5.80
CA LYS A 151 19.39 7.06 6.60
C LYS A 151 19.12 6.79 8.07
N ASN A 152 17.89 7.04 8.52
CA ASN A 152 17.51 6.93 9.92
C ASN A 152 16.57 5.74 10.19
N TRP A 153 15.97 5.15 9.16
CA TRP A 153 15.00 4.05 9.27
C TRP A 153 15.19 3.06 8.11
N SER A 154 15.20 1.74 8.42
CA SER A 154 15.54 0.66 7.48
C SER A 154 16.81 0.97 6.67
N THR A 155 17.95 1.12 7.36
CA THR A 155 19.23 1.52 6.73
C THR A 155 19.78 0.50 5.73
N SER A 156 19.27 -0.73 5.75
CA SER A 156 19.40 -1.78 4.73
C SER A 156 18.89 -1.37 3.34
N CYS A 157 18.06 -0.33 3.25
CA CYS A 157 17.62 0.26 1.99
C CYS A 157 18.60 1.28 1.39
N VAL A 158 19.61 1.73 2.16
CA VAL A 158 20.66 2.61 1.63
C VAL A 158 21.47 1.84 0.58
N GLY A 159 21.56 2.39 -0.64
CA GLY A 159 22.13 1.74 -1.82
C GLY A 159 21.19 0.81 -2.58
N ARG A 160 19.93 0.65 -2.12
CA ARG A 160 18.85 -0.11 -2.78
C ARG A 160 17.54 0.68 -2.78
N GLU A 161 17.64 2.01 -2.84
CA GLU A 161 16.52 2.92 -2.63
C GLU A 161 15.38 2.66 -3.62
N GLU A 162 15.68 2.41 -4.89
CA GLU A 162 14.65 2.12 -5.89
C GLU A 162 13.80 0.91 -5.51
N TYR A 163 14.43 -0.20 -5.16
CA TYR A 163 13.71 -1.41 -4.72
C TYR A 163 12.81 -1.08 -3.53
N CYS A 164 13.35 -0.42 -2.49
CA CYS A 164 12.58 -0.13 -1.29
C CYS A 164 11.43 0.85 -1.55
N ILE A 165 11.67 1.90 -2.34
CA ILE A 165 10.66 2.89 -2.69
C ILE A 165 9.52 2.25 -3.47
N ARG A 166 9.82 1.37 -4.44
CA ARG A 166 8.77 0.68 -5.22
C ARG A 166 7.93 -0.23 -4.34
N ALA A 167 8.57 -1.03 -3.49
CA ALA A 167 7.87 -1.95 -2.59
C ALA A 167 6.99 -1.22 -1.56
N ILE A 168 7.51 -0.15 -0.96
CA ILE A 168 6.77 0.71 -0.04
C ILE A 168 5.63 1.43 -0.74
N ALA A 169 5.87 2.02 -1.92
CA ALA A 169 4.83 2.76 -2.64
C ALA A 169 3.65 1.85 -2.98
N ALA A 170 3.90 0.63 -3.48
CA ALA A 170 2.83 -0.33 -3.73
C ALA A 170 2.07 -0.71 -2.44
N HIS A 171 2.76 -0.93 -1.32
CA HIS A 171 2.13 -1.20 -0.03
C HIS A 171 1.26 -0.05 0.48
N GLU A 172 1.80 1.17 0.57
CA GLU A 172 1.08 2.33 1.09
C GLU A 172 -0.10 2.73 0.21
N PHE A 173 -0.02 2.49 -1.10
CA PHE A 173 -1.17 2.69 -1.97
C PHE A 173 -2.27 1.63 -1.77
N GLY A 174 -1.94 0.43 -1.28
CA GLY A 174 -2.94 -0.51 -0.78
C GLY A 174 -3.73 0.08 0.39
N HIS A 175 -3.04 0.70 1.36
CA HIS A 175 -3.70 1.46 2.43
C HIS A 175 -4.54 2.62 1.88
N ALA A 176 -4.00 3.37 0.92
CA ALA A 176 -4.71 4.47 0.30
C ALA A 176 -5.93 4.02 -0.51
N LEU A 177 -6.02 2.76 -0.92
CA LEU A 177 -7.19 2.13 -1.53
C LEU A 177 -8.17 1.53 -0.51
N GLY A 178 -7.87 1.61 0.79
CA GLY A 178 -8.75 1.14 1.85
C GLY A 178 -8.41 -0.25 2.38
N PHE A 179 -7.24 -0.81 2.03
CA PHE A 179 -6.85 -2.16 2.45
C PHE A 179 -6.03 -2.09 3.74
N ALA A 180 -6.48 -2.84 4.74
CA ALA A 180 -5.82 -2.96 6.02
C ALA A 180 -4.69 -4.01 5.94
N HIS A 181 -3.81 -3.99 6.94
CA HIS A 181 -2.80 -5.03 7.09
C HIS A 181 -3.43 -6.42 7.21
N GLU A 182 -2.85 -7.39 6.49
CA GLU A 182 -3.37 -8.76 6.45
C GLU A 182 -3.18 -9.47 7.80
N GLN A 183 -2.12 -9.16 8.55
CA GLN A 183 -1.91 -9.67 9.92
C GLN A 183 -2.92 -9.12 10.94
N ASN A 184 -3.70 -8.08 10.60
CA ASN A 184 -4.77 -7.59 11.47
C ASN A 184 -6.04 -8.47 11.37
N ARG A 185 -6.09 -9.42 10.43
CA ARG A 185 -7.28 -10.25 10.27
C ARG A 185 -7.53 -11.12 11.50
N PRO A 186 -8.81 -11.32 11.89
CA PRO A 186 -9.16 -12.23 12.99
C PRO A 186 -8.76 -13.69 12.77
N ASP A 187 -8.59 -14.13 11.51
CA ASP A 187 -8.18 -15.49 11.12
C ASP A 187 -6.67 -15.63 10.85
N THR A 188 -5.86 -14.61 11.19
CA THR A 188 -4.40 -14.66 11.09
C THR A 188 -3.86 -15.88 11.86
N PRO A 189 -3.10 -16.77 11.20
CA PRO A 189 -2.61 -17.99 11.84
C PRO A 189 -1.58 -17.64 12.91
N SER A 190 -1.51 -18.46 13.95
CA SER A 190 -0.57 -18.27 15.06
C SER A 190 0.90 -18.36 14.65
N THR A 191 1.21 -18.80 13.43
CA THR A 191 2.56 -18.78 12.84
C THR A 191 3.00 -17.37 12.46
N CYS A 192 2.07 -16.47 12.17
CA CYS A 192 2.35 -15.05 11.99
C CYS A 192 2.53 -14.42 13.38
N LYS A 193 3.74 -13.89 13.65
CA LYS A 193 4.11 -13.31 14.94
C LYS A 193 4.18 -11.79 14.94
N GLU A 194 4.04 -11.18 13.76
CA GLU A 194 4.05 -9.73 13.62
C GLU A 194 2.82 -9.14 14.33
N PRO A 195 3.01 -8.06 15.10
CA PRO A 195 1.91 -7.44 15.82
C PRO A 195 0.93 -6.80 14.85
N ALA A 196 -0.35 -6.81 15.23
CA ALA A 196 -1.34 -6.02 14.52
C ALA A 196 -1.04 -4.53 14.65
N GLN A 197 -1.32 -3.77 13.58
CA GLN A 197 -0.95 -2.36 13.49
C GLN A 197 -1.92 -1.58 12.59
N GLY A 198 -2.22 -0.35 13.00
CA GLY A 198 -3.05 0.57 12.22
C GLY A 198 -4.53 0.22 12.28
N THR A 199 -5.27 0.73 11.28
CA THR A 199 -6.72 0.54 11.20
C THR A 199 -7.06 -0.87 10.71
N TYR A 200 -8.12 -1.47 11.26
CA TYR A 200 -8.61 -2.77 10.85
C TYR A 200 -9.60 -2.63 9.69
N GLY A 201 -9.63 -3.63 8.81
CA GLY A 201 -10.72 -3.81 7.86
C GLY A 201 -12.01 -4.26 8.54
N ASP A 202 -13.10 -4.20 7.79
CA ASP A 202 -14.41 -4.73 8.16
C ASP A 202 -14.86 -5.89 7.25
N THR A 203 -14.17 -6.08 6.12
CA THR A 203 -14.53 -7.04 5.08
C THR A 203 -13.37 -7.99 4.87
N MET A 204 -13.57 -9.24 5.26
CA MET A 204 -12.68 -10.34 4.88
C MET A 204 -13.13 -10.89 3.54
N ILE A 205 -12.31 -10.69 2.53
CA ILE A 205 -12.34 -11.46 1.31
C ILE A 205 -11.56 -12.74 1.68
N GLY A 206 -12.10 -13.93 1.37
CA GLY A 206 -11.44 -15.24 1.56
C GLY A 206 -10.75 -15.50 2.90
N ALA A 207 -9.72 -16.35 2.87
CA ALA A 207 -8.90 -16.69 4.06
C ALA A 207 -7.68 -15.76 4.22
N TRP A 208 -6.85 -15.97 5.23
CA TRP A 208 -5.58 -15.23 5.33
C TRP A 208 -4.60 -15.54 4.17
N ASP A 209 -3.88 -14.53 3.68
CA ASP A 209 -2.88 -14.61 2.61
C ASP A 209 -1.45 -14.25 3.06
N LEU A 210 -0.58 -15.26 3.13
CA LEU A 210 0.84 -15.08 3.45
C LEU A 210 1.58 -14.18 2.44
N ALA A 211 1.20 -14.24 1.16
CA ALA A 211 1.91 -13.57 0.08
C ALA A 211 1.41 -12.15 -0.18
N SER A 212 0.38 -11.69 0.53
CA SER A 212 -0.17 -10.34 0.35
C SER A 212 0.92 -9.30 0.57
N ILE A 213 0.92 -8.26 -0.27
CA ILE A 213 1.76 -7.08 -0.08
C ILE A 213 1.45 -6.37 1.24
N MET A 214 0.23 -6.54 1.76
CA MET A 214 -0.25 -5.94 3.01
C MET A 214 0.11 -6.76 4.25
N ASN A 215 0.90 -7.83 4.13
CA ASN A 215 1.20 -8.76 5.22
C ASN A 215 2.65 -8.65 5.71
N TYR A 216 2.86 -8.28 6.97
CA TYR A 216 4.23 -8.24 7.53
C TYR A 216 4.84 -9.62 7.76
N CYS A 217 4.01 -10.66 7.80
CA CYS A 217 4.49 -12.03 7.87
C CYS A 217 4.92 -12.60 6.52
N ASN A 218 4.82 -11.82 5.43
CA ASN A 218 5.32 -12.21 4.13
C ASN A 218 6.85 -12.39 4.19
N PRO A 219 7.40 -13.56 3.81
CA PRO A 219 8.85 -13.77 3.81
C PRO A 219 9.58 -12.89 2.78
N GLN A 220 8.86 -12.38 1.78
CA GLN A 220 9.32 -11.32 0.90
C GLN A 220 8.80 -9.99 1.45
N TRP A 221 9.70 -9.11 1.86
CA TRP A 221 9.33 -7.83 2.47
C TRP A 221 8.43 -7.02 1.52
N ASN A 222 7.23 -6.69 1.98
CA ASN A 222 6.15 -6.08 1.17
C ASN A 222 5.93 -6.79 -0.18
N GLY A 223 6.02 -8.13 -0.22
CA GLY A 223 5.83 -8.91 -1.45
C GLY A 223 6.81 -8.56 -2.58
N ASN A 224 7.97 -7.98 -2.28
CA ASN A 224 8.90 -7.38 -3.26
C ASN A 224 8.26 -6.24 -4.11
N GLY A 225 7.16 -5.65 -3.64
CA GLY A 225 6.36 -4.67 -4.39
C GLY A 225 5.37 -5.27 -5.38
N GLU A 226 5.21 -6.60 -5.38
CA GLU A 226 4.26 -7.30 -6.24
C GLU A 226 2.95 -7.59 -5.48
N LEU A 227 1.83 -7.47 -6.19
CA LEU A 227 0.52 -7.85 -5.66
C LEU A 227 0.39 -9.37 -5.69
N SER A 228 -0.13 -9.97 -4.62
CA SER A 228 -0.56 -11.36 -4.68
C SER A 228 -1.84 -11.50 -5.52
N ALA A 229 -2.18 -12.72 -5.94
CA ALA A 229 -3.44 -12.97 -6.64
C ALA A 229 -4.67 -12.49 -5.84
N THR A 230 -4.55 -12.58 -4.52
CA THR A 230 -5.53 -12.15 -3.54
C THR A 230 -5.70 -10.63 -3.52
N ASP A 231 -4.58 -9.89 -3.47
CA ASP A 231 -4.57 -8.43 -3.50
C ASP A 231 -5.25 -7.92 -4.77
N ILE A 232 -4.97 -8.58 -5.90
CA ILE A 232 -5.60 -8.27 -7.20
C ILE A 232 -7.11 -8.48 -7.14
N VAL A 233 -7.60 -9.60 -6.61
CA VAL A 233 -9.05 -9.83 -6.56
C VAL A 233 -9.73 -8.84 -5.62
N MET A 234 -9.14 -8.57 -4.45
CA MET A 234 -9.65 -7.54 -3.55
C MET A 234 -9.72 -6.17 -4.25
N ALA A 235 -8.67 -5.77 -4.98
CA ALA A 235 -8.70 -4.54 -5.76
C ALA A 235 -9.81 -4.55 -6.81
N GLN A 236 -9.95 -5.64 -7.57
CA GLN A 236 -10.98 -5.75 -8.59
C GLN A 236 -12.41 -5.78 -8.04
N MET A 237 -12.60 -6.31 -6.82
CA MET A 237 -13.90 -6.33 -6.15
C MET A 237 -14.39 -4.91 -5.83
N PHE A 238 -13.50 -4.01 -5.41
CA PHE A 238 -13.86 -2.65 -5.02
C PHE A 238 -13.71 -1.62 -6.16
N TYR A 239 -12.76 -1.83 -7.07
CA TYR A 239 -12.37 -0.87 -8.11
C TYR A 239 -12.69 -1.34 -9.53
N GLY A 240 -13.18 -2.57 -9.70
CA GLY A 240 -13.41 -3.19 -11.00
C GLY A 240 -12.16 -3.78 -11.63
N ALA A 241 -12.32 -4.55 -12.70
CA ALA A 241 -11.21 -5.08 -13.48
C ALA A 241 -10.48 -3.96 -14.26
N PRO A 242 -9.21 -4.16 -14.65
CA PRO A 242 -8.53 -3.25 -15.56
C PRO A 242 -9.37 -2.97 -16.82
N PRO A 243 -9.36 -1.74 -17.35
CA PRO A 243 -9.98 -1.45 -18.63
C PRO A 243 -9.43 -2.40 -19.70
N ALA A 244 -10.30 -3.02 -20.50
CA ALA A 244 -9.84 -3.84 -21.60
C ALA A 244 -9.03 -2.98 -22.58
N THR A 245 -7.77 -3.35 -22.84
CA THR A 245 -7.00 -2.74 -23.91
C THR A 245 -7.80 -2.88 -25.21
N PRO A 246 -8.11 -1.79 -25.93
CA PRO A 246 -8.83 -1.89 -27.19
C PRO A 246 -8.04 -2.82 -28.12
N THR A 247 -8.62 -3.95 -28.47
CA THR A 247 -8.07 -4.78 -29.54
C THR A 247 -8.20 -3.96 -30.80
N VAL A 248 -7.07 -3.45 -31.32
CA VAL A 248 -7.03 -2.87 -32.65
C VAL A 248 -7.31 -4.03 -33.61
N ALA A 249 -8.58 -4.22 -33.95
CA ALA A 249 -8.97 -5.13 -35.00
C ALA A 249 -8.28 -4.64 -36.28
N ALA A 250 -7.28 -5.39 -36.74
CA ALA A 250 -6.66 -5.16 -38.04
C ALA A 250 -7.77 -5.24 -39.10
N ALA A 251 -8.20 -4.09 -39.59
CA ALA A 251 -9.06 -4.01 -40.76
C ALA A 251 -8.29 -4.64 -41.91
N SER A 252 -8.69 -5.85 -42.32
CA SER A 252 -8.20 -6.45 -43.55
C SER A 252 -8.61 -5.53 -44.70
N ALA A 253 -7.61 -4.92 -45.33
CA ALA A 253 -7.78 -4.17 -46.56
C ALA A 253 -8.36 -5.10 -47.64
N ARG A 254 -9.41 -4.62 -48.31
CA ARG A 254 -9.97 -5.22 -49.52
C ARG A 254 -9.12 -4.84 -50.73
#